data_AF-A0A4R0DSY9-F1
#
_entry.id   AF-A0A4R0DSY9-F1
#
_cell.length_a   1.000
_cell.length_b   1.000
_cell.length_c   1.000
_cell.angle_alpha   90.00
_cell.angle_beta   90.00
_cell.angle_gamma   90.00
#
_symmetry.space_group_name_H-M   'P 1'
#
loop_
_entity.id
_entity.type
_entity.pdbx_description
1 polymer ?
#
loop_
_entity_poly.entity_id
_entity_poly.type
_entity_poly.pdbx_seq_one_letter_code
_entity_poly.pdbx_strand_id
1 'polypeptide(L)'
;MSLSLMKKPAIRQSLAITIATSMMTVTHAASAEQEEIAQLRAEVETLKALIQQNFPQVQQSAVVSNTTKPETTTSTVVVKIPVHSASTEKASPLQVKTVGGSEVKLYGFVRGDASSQFDGDDAIFNRINAVALSDVIHKNKTEDRFYSAAIPTRLSLAFKAPIQDQDVGGKIEVDFRGSNDSLRIHHPYLTLNNWLLGQTTSTFLVTDLQPEMLDFNAALGIGTFRTPIVRYSDKFNADTSFFLGLEKGRDDDRSAALVTLGMEYIYSEHETSFAKNGKIIA
;
A
#
# COMPACT_ATOMS: atom_id res chain seq x y z
N MET A 1 -31.32 -48.15 -48.30
CA MET A 1 -30.29 -48.47 -47.28
C MET A 1 -30.10 -47.25 -46.38
N SER A 2 -30.28 -47.45 -45.07
CA SER A 2 -29.79 -46.71 -43.89
C SER A 2 -29.84 -45.18 -43.77
N LEU A 3 -30.46 -44.70 -42.67
CA LEU A 3 -30.27 -43.39 -42.03
C LEU A 3 -28.92 -43.32 -41.27
N SER A 4 -28.40 -42.10 -41.06
CA SER A 4 -27.90 -41.53 -39.76
C SER A 4 -27.32 -40.13 -40.01
N LEU A 5 -27.91 -39.02 -39.53
CA LEU A 5 -27.67 -38.31 -38.26
C LEU A 5 -26.19 -37.97 -37.94
N MET A 6 -25.87 -36.66 -37.77
CA MET A 6 -25.03 -36.02 -36.72
C MET A 6 -24.37 -34.71 -37.24
N LYS A 7 -24.68 -33.50 -36.75
CA LYS A 7 -24.33 -32.78 -35.49
C LYS A 7 -23.40 -31.57 -35.81
N LYS A 8 -23.86 -30.35 -35.47
CA LYS A 8 -23.10 -29.08 -35.30
C LYS A 8 -22.12 -29.21 -34.08
N PRO A 9 -21.10 -28.34 -33.80
CA PRO A 9 -21.17 -26.87 -33.87
C PRO A 9 -19.89 -26.02 -34.15
N ALA A 10 -20.14 -24.86 -34.76
CA ALA A 10 -19.81 -23.48 -34.35
C ALA A 10 -18.69 -23.09 -33.34
N ILE A 11 -17.93 -22.07 -33.78
CA ILE A 11 -17.37 -20.88 -33.08
C ILE A 11 -16.01 -21.02 -32.37
N ARG A 12 -15.05 -20.18 -32.82
CA ARG A 12 -14.39 -19.12 -32.03
C ARG A 12 -13.41 -18.33 -32.91
N GLN A 13 -13.85 -17.18 -33.42
CA GLN A 13 -12.94 -16.08 -33.76
C GLN A 13 -13.41 -14.83 -33.02
N SER A 14 -12.44 -14.32 -32.26
CA SER A 14 -12.31 -13.00 -31.64
C SER A 14 -13.05 -11.85 -32.31
N LEU A 15 -13.66 -10.97 -31.49
CA LEU A 15 -13.52 -9.52 -31.66
C LEU A 15 -13.86 -8.80 -30.36
N ALA A 16 -12.87 -8.12 -29.78
CA ALA A 16 -13.07 -7.02 -28.85
C ALA A 16 -13.65 -5.81 -29.61
N ILE A 17 -14.52 -5.02 -28.98
CA ILE A 17 -14.67 -3.56 -29.14
C ILE A 17 -15.86 -3.07 -28.27
N THR A 18 -15.50 -2.21 -27.32
CA THR A 18 -16.18 -0.95 -26.93
C THR A 18 -17.65 -0.96 -26.52
N ILE A 19 -17.92 -0.62 -25.24
CA ILE A 19 -18.95 0.38 -24.88
C ILE A 19 -18.45 1.22 -23.70
N ALA A 20 -17.80 2.34 -24.03
CA ALA A 20 -17.80 3.53 -23.20
C ALA A 20 -18.98 4.40 -23.67
N THR A 21 -20.13 4.28 -23.02
CA THR A 21 -21.24 5.26 -23.08
C THR A 21 -22.19 5.06 -21.91
N SER A 22 -22.01 5.84 -20.85
CA SER A 22 -23.11 6.29 -19.98
C SER A 22 -22.63 7.42 -19.08
N MET A 23 -22.40 8.59 -19.67
CA MET A 23 -22.50 9.85 -18.96
C MET A 23 -23.31 10.83 -19.81
N MET A 24 -24.16 11.62 -19.13
CA MET A 24 -25.15 12.60 -19.62
C MET A 24 -26.49 11.92 -20.00
N THR A 25 -27.61 12.15 -19.31
CA THR A 25 -28.20 13.42 -18.88
C THR A 25 -29.05 13.29 -17.59
N VAL A 26 -29.01 14.33 -16.73
CA VAL A 26 -29.97 14.54 -15.62
C VAL A 26 -30.95 15.64 -16.00
N THR A 27 -32.24 15.28 -16.18
CA THR A 27 -33.42 16.10 -15.82
C THR A 27 -34.73 15.30 -16.07
N HIS A 28 -35.55 15.14 -15.02
CA HIS A 28 -36.87 14.45 -14.91
C HIS A 28 -36.77 12.90 -14.83
N ALA A 29 -37.37 12.15 -13.88
CA ALA A 29 -38.41 12.41 -12.88
C ALA A 29 -38.30 11.38 -11.71
N ALA A 30 -38.61 11.82 -10.49
CA ALA A 30 -38.40 11.16 -9.19
C ALA A 30 -39.23 9.88 -8.90
N SER A 31 -39.79 9.20 -9.91
CA SER A 31 -40.56 7.96 -9.70
C SER A 31 -39.75 6.68 -9.94
N ALA A 32 -38.77 6.71 -10.83
CA ALA A 32 -37.95 5.54 -11.15
C ALA A 32 -36.92 5.21 -10.06
N GLU A 33 -36.33 6.22 -9.42
CA GLU A 33 -35.41 6.04 -8.29
C GLU A 33 -36.09 5.43 -7.06
N GLN A 34 -37.37 5.75 -6.82
CA GLN A 34 -38.12 5.19 -5.70
C GLN A 34 -38.40 3.69 -5.89
N GLU A 35 -38.69 3.26 -7.12
CA GLU A 35 -38.86 1.84 -7.45
C GLU A 35 -37.53 1.07 -7.34
N GLU A 36 -36.43 1.66 -7.81
CA GLU A 36 -35.10 1.06 -7.70
C GLU A 36 -34.66 0.93 -6.23
N ILE A 37 -34.88 1.97 -5.41
CA ILE A 37 -34.58 1.93 -3.96
C ILE A 37 -35.47 0.90 -3.24
N ALA A 38 -36.74 0.76 -3.64
CA ALA A 38 -37.62 -0.26 -3.07
C ALA A 38 -37.15 -1.69 -3.43
N GLN A 39 -36.67 -1.88 -4.66
CA GLN A 39 -36.14 -3.14 -5.15
C GLN A 39 -34.84 -3.53 -4.43
N LEU A 40 -33.91 -2.57 -4.25
CA LEU A 40 -32.67 -2.77 -3.51
C LEU A 40 -32.92 -3.11 -2.02
N ARG A 41 -33.96 -2.55 -1.39
CA ARG A 41 -34.33 -2.91 -0.02
C ARG A 41 -34.85 -4.34 0.08
N ALA A 42 -35.65 -4.78 -0.88
CA ALA A 42 -36.13 -6.16 -0.95
C ALA A 42 -34.98 -7.15 -1.21
N GLU A 43 -33.99 -6.78 -2.01
CA GLU A 43 -32.77 -7.58 -2.22
C GLU A 43 -31.92 -7.67 -0.95
N VAL A 44 -31.73 -6.57 -0.21
CA VAL A 44 -30.98 -6.60 1.06
C VAL A 44 -31.68 -7.47 2.11
N GLU A 45 -33.02 -7.44 2.17
CA GLU A 45 -33.78 -8.27 3.10
C GLU A 45 -33.70 -9.75 2.75
N THR A 46 -33.78 -10.09 1.46
CA THR A 46 -33.59 -11.48 0.99
C THR A 46 -32.16 -11.98 1.20
N LEU A 47 -31.14 -11.14 0.99
CA LEU A 47 -29.74 -11.48 1.33
C LEU A 47 -29.56 -11.71 2.83
N LYS A 48 -30.16 -10.87 3.68
CA LYS A 48 -30.11 -11.01 5.14
C LYS A 48 -30.78 -12.31 5.60
N ALA A 49 -31.93 -12.65 5.02
CA ALA A 49 -32.62 -13.91 5.30
C ALA A 49 -31.78 -15.12 4.85
N LEU A 50 -31.12 -15.03 3.69
CA LEU A 50 -30.25 -16.09 3.16
C LEU A 50 -29.01 -16.30 4.03
N ILE A 51 -28.43 -15.22 4.59
CA ILE A 51 -27.34 -15.30 5.57
C ILE A 51 -27.81 -15.94 6.88
N GLN A 52 -28.98 -15.54 7.39
CA GLN A 52 -29.53 -16.11 8.63
C GLN A 52 -29.88 -17.60 8.49
N GLN A 53 -30.35 -18.01 7.30
CA GLN A 53 -30.70 -19.40 6.97
C GLN A 53 -29.46 -20.30 6.81
N ASN A 54 -28.37 -19.78 6.24
CA ASN A 54 -27.16 -20.57 6.00
C ASN A 54 -26.16 -20.53 7.16
N PHE A 55 -26.27 -19.56 8.06
CA PHE A 55 -25.35 -19.39 9.19
C PHE A 55 -26.08 -19.14 10.53
N PRO A 56 -26.86 -20.11 11.06
CA PRO A 56 -27.65 -19.94 12.28
C PRO A 56 -26.83 -19.80 13.58
N GLN A 57 -25.49 -19.80 13.52
CA GLN A 57 -24.60 -19.76 14.69
C GLN A 57 -23.69 -18.53 14.82
N VAL A 58 -23.98 -17.40 14.16
CA VAL A 58 -23.24 -16.13 14.42
C VAL A 58 -23.75 -15.42 15.70
N GLN A 59 -24.09 -16.19 16.72
CA GLN A 59 -24.24 -15.69 18.08
C GLN A 59 -23.56 -16.69 19.03
N GLN A 60 -22.48 -16.22 19.66
CA GLN A 60 -21.87 -16.71 20.91
C GLN A 60 -20.58 -17.55 20.83
N SER A 61 -19.68 -17.27 21.77
CA SER A 61 -18.23 -17.52 21.81
C SER A 61 -17.78 -18.87 22.42
N ALA A 62 -16.45 -19.11 22.36
CA ALA A 62 -15.56 -19.91 23.25
C ALA A 62 -14.96 -21.20 22.63
N VAL A 63 -13.63 -21.34 22.40
CA VAL A 63 -12.47 -21.66 23.30
C VAL A 63 -12.02 -23.16 23.22
N VAL A 64 -10.78 -23.33 22.71
CA VAL A 64 -9.67 -24.25 23.14
C VAL A 64 -9.68 -25.77 22.83
N SER A 65 -8.62 -26.21 22.11
CA SER A 65 -7.66 -27.33 22.40
C SER A 65 -7.19 -28.00 21.10
N ASN A 66 -5.95 -27.75 20.64
CA ASN A 66 -4.74 -28.57 20.81
C ASN A 66 -4.82 -30.01 20.27
N THR A 67 -3.92 -30.36 19.33
CA THR A 67 -2.85 -31.41 19.44
C THR A 67 -2.34 -31.87 18.05
N THR A 68 -1.14 -31.38 17.69
CA THR A 68 0.06 -32.12 17.20
C THR A 68 0.10 -32.90 15.86
N LYS A 69 0.90 -32.37 14.89
CA LYS A 69 1.91 -32.93 13.91
C LYS A 69 1.67 -34.28 13.16
N PRO A 70 2.31 -34.56 11.98
CA PRO A 70 3.48 -33.91 11.37
C PRO A 70 3.41 -33.47 9.88
N GLU A 71 4.34 -32.57 9.56
CA GLU A 71 4.97 -32.15 8.28
C GLU A 71 4.60 -32.84 6.96
N THR A 72 4.41 -32.04 5.90
CA THR A 72 5.27 -32.09 4.69
C THR A 72 5.22 -30.75 3.94
N THR A 73 6.43 -30.25 3.72
CA THR A 73 6.93 -29.14 2.92
C THR A 73 6.22 -28.93 1.58
N THR A 74 5.75 -27.71 1.29
CA THR A 74 5.85 -27.10 -0.04
C THR A 74 5.80 -25.57 0.12
N SER A 75 6.97 -24.95 -0.07
CA SER A 75 7.13 -23.50 -0.08
C SER A 75 6.50 -22.92 -1.35
N THR A 76 5.51 -22.03 -1.19
CA THR A 76 5.05 -21.18 -2.29
C THR A 76 5.46 -19.73 -2.00
N VAL A 77 6.19 -19.18 -2.96
CA VAL A 77 6.93 -17.93 -2.96
C VAL A 77 6.03 -16.74 -2.64
N VAL A 78 6.20 -16.16 -1.45
CA VAL A 78 5.64 -14.83 -1.12
C VAL A 78 6.46 -13.79 -1.89
N VAL A 79 5.77 -13.01 -2.72
CA VAL A 79 6.29 -11.82 -3.39
C VAL A 79 6.78 -10.84 -2.30
N LYS A 80 8.10 -10.79 -2.11
CA LYS A 80 8.77 -9.76 -1.30
C LYS A 80 8.56 -8.42 -1.98
N ILE A 81 7.73 -7.57 -1.38
CA ILE A 81 7.94 -6.12 -1.44
C ILE A 81 9.18 -5.89 -0.55
N PRO A 82 10.24 -5.21 -1.04
CA PRO A 82 11.49 -5.10 -0.29
C PRO A 82 11.27 -4.24 0.97
N VAL A 83 11.15 -4.90 2.11
CA VAL A 83 11.48 -4.32 3.41
C VAL A 83 12.81 -4.93 3.81
N HIS A 84 13.88 -4.17 3.64
CA HIS A 84 15.16 -4.46 4.26
C HIS A 84 14.98 -4.48 5.78
N SER A 85 14.93 -5.68 6.35
CA SER A 85 15.40 -6.03 7.68
C SER A 85 15.39 -7.55 7.79
N ALA A 86 16.43 -8.18 7.28
CA ALA A 86 16.79 -9.53 7.69
C ALA A 86 17.30 -9.44 9.15
N SER A 87 16.38 -9.51 10.10
CA SER A 87 16.68 -9.90 11.47
C SER A 87 16.00 -11.24 11.70
N THR A 88 16.80 -12.20 12.13
CA THR A 88 16.39 -13.56 12.51
C THR A 88 15.17 -13.48 13.42
N GLU A 89 14.05 -14.07 12.98
CA GLU A 89 12.74 -13.96 13.63
C GLU A 89 12.72 -14.62 15.01
N LYS A 90 13.11 -13.86 16.03
CA LYS A 90 12.52 -14.01 17.35
C LYS A 90 11.11 -13.40 17.26
N ALA A 91 10.08 -14.18 17.58
CA ALA A 91 8.71 -13.70 17.56
C ALA A 91 8.61 -12.36 18.32
N SER A 92 8.25 -11.29 17.61
CA SER A 92 8.09 -9.98 18.21
C SER A 92 6.94 -10.04 19.23
N PRO A 93 7.09 -9.47 20.45
CA PRO A 93 5.99 -9.41 21.42
C PRO A 93 4.78 -8.62 20.89
N LEU A 94 4.95 -7.87 19.80
CA LEU A 94 3.92 -7.07 19.14
C LEU A 94 3.32 -7.75 17.90
N GLN A 95 3.49 -9.06 17.77
CA GLN A 95 2.89 -9.88 16.71
C GLN A 95 1.93 -10.90 17.33
N VAL A 96 0.69 -10.93 16.84
CA VAL A 96 -0.34 -11.89 17.24
C VAL A 96 -0.74 -12.72 16.03
N LYS A 97 -0.73 -14.05 16.18
CA LYS A 97 -1.18 -15.00 15.16
C LYS A 97 -2.38 -15.79 15.67
N THR A 98 -3.40 -15.94 14.85
CA THR A 98 -4.58 -16.76 15.14
C THR A 98 -4.37 -18.20 14.67
N VAL A 99 -5.16 -19.13 15.20
CA VAL A 99 -5.15 -20.54 14.75
C VAL A 99 -5.55 -20.66 13.27
N GLY A 100 -6.39 -19.74 12.78
CA GLY A 100 -6.80 -19.66 11.37
C GLY A 100 -5.76 -19.03 10.43
N GLY A 101 -4.52 -18.81 10.89
CA GLY A 101 -3.44 -18.27 10.07
C GLY A 101 -3.50 -16.76 9.84
N SER A 102 -4.42 -16.04 10.48
CA SER A 102 -4.42 -14.57 10.46
C SER A 102 -3.33 -14.03 11.36
N GLU A 103 -2.69 -12.95 10.95
CA GLU A 103 -1.60 -12.29 11.64
C GLU A 103 -1.88 -10.79 11.74
N VAL A 104 -1.61 -10.22 12.92
CA VAL A 104 -1.56 -8.78 13.15
C VAL A 104 -0.19 -8.44 13.75
N LYS A 105 0.46 -7.42 13.21
CA LYS A 105 1.79 -6.95 13.64
C LYS A 105 1.77 -5.45 13.88
N LEU A 106 2.11 -5.05 15.09
CA LEU A 106 2.40 -3.66 15.44
C LEU A 106 3.93 -3.44 15.40
N TYR A 107 4.37 -2.43 14.67
CA TYR A 107 5.78 -2.07 14.52
C TYR A 107 5.92 -0.58 14.23
N GLY A 108 7.15 -0.07 14.21
CA GLY A 108 7.42 1.34 14.01
C GLY A 108 8.75 1.73 14.63
N PHE A 109 8.95 3.02 14.85
CA PHE A 109 10.13 3.56 15.53
C PHE A 109 9.79 4.86 16.25
N VAL A 110 10.50 5.11 17.34
CA VAL A 110 10.58 6.43 17.97
C VAL A 110 11.81 7.12 17.42
N ARG A 111 11.66 8.36 16.95
CA ARG A 111 12.74 9.15 16.38
C ARG A 111 12.72 10.55 16.97
N GLY A 112 13.86 10.94 17.52
CA GLY A 112 14.13 12.30 17.96
C GLY A 112 15.20 12.91 17.06
N ASP A 113 14.92 14.10 16.57
CA ASP A 113 15.81 14.90 15.72
C ASP A 113 16.21 16.16 16.47
N ALA A 114 17.45 16.59 16.29
CA ALA A 114 17.95 17.89 16.72
C ALA A 114 18.85 18.47 15.63
N SER A 115 18.72 19.76 15.37
CA SER A 115 19.52 20.45 14.36
C SER A 115 20.00 21.80 14.88
N SER A 116 21.23 22.15 14.50
CA SER A 116 21.78 23.49 14.64
C SER A 116 21.93 24.07 13.24
N GLN A 117 21.22 25.16 12.97
CA GLN A 117 21.12 25.77 11.66
C GLN A 117 21.80 27.13 11.69
N PHE A 118 22.83 27.31 10.85
CA PHE A 118 23.56 28.58 10.74
C PHE A 118 22.77 29.61 9.94
N ASP A 119 22.10 29.20 8.86
CA ASP A 119 21.23 30.02 8.01
C ASP A 119 20.18 29.13 7.29
N GLY A 120 19.01 29.65 6.93
CA GLY A 120 18.00 28.99 6.09
C GLY A 120 16.54 29.40 6.36
N ASP A 121 15.64 28.43 6.56
CA ASP A 121 14.23 28.66 6.92
C ASP A 121 14.00 28.49 8.44
N ASP A 122 12.85 28.94 8.97
CA ASP A 122 12.46 28.75 10.38
C ASP A 122 11.78 27.39 10.60
N ALA A 123 12.53 26.30 10.38
CA ALA A 123 12.05 24.93 10.58
C ALA A 123 13.21 23.95 10.84
N ILE A 124 12.93 22.88 11.60
CA ILE A 124 13.92 21.86 11.96
C ILE A 124 14.51 21.10 10.76
N PHE A 125 13.70 20.85 9.72
CA PHE A 125 14.06 20.07 8.53
C PHE A 125 14.22 21.00 7.33
N ASN A 126 15.04 20.59 6.36
CA ASN A 126 15.34 21.46 5.23
C ASN A 126 14.07 21.90 4.47
N ARG A 127 14.03 23.19 4.12
CA ARG A 127 12.97 23.78 3.30
C ARG A 127 13.60 24.72 2.28
N ILE A 128 14.25 24.12 1.29
CA ILE A 128 15.04 24.83 0.27
C ILE A 128 14.18 25.86 -0.48
N ASN A 129 12.87 25.61 -0.62
CA ASN A 129 11.92 26.51 -1.26
C ASN A 129 11.44 27.68 -0.38
N ALA A 130 11.88 27.78 0.88
CA ALA A 130 11.42 28.78 1.84
C ALA A 130 12.56 29.60 2.47
N VAL A 131 13.79 29.44 1.98
CA VAL A 131 14.94 30.22 2.44
C VAL A 131 14.72 31.70 2.10
N ALA A 132 14.91 32.57 3.09
CA ALA A 132 14.75 34.00 2.89
C ALA A 132 15.78 34.54 1.90
N LEU A 133 15.36 35.42 1.00
CA LEU A 133 16.30 36.18 0.17
C LEU A 133 17.03 37.20 1.05
N SER A 134 18.27 37.51 0.68
CA SER A 134 19.25 38.28 1.46
C SER A 134 18.85 39.71 1.85
N ASP A 135 17.69 40.19 1.41
CA ASP A 135 17.23 41.58 1.56
C ASP A 135 15.89 41.72 2.34
N VAL A 136 15.50 40.71 3.12
CA VAL A 136 14.22 40.72 3.87
C VAL A 136 14.45 41.02 5.35
N ILE A 137 13.58 41.88 5.93
CA ILE A 137 13.54 42.41 7.32
C ILE A 137 13.53 41.34 8.45
N HIS A 138 13.64 40.04 8.13
CA HIS A 138 13.48 38.92 9.07
C HIS A 138 14.72 38.02 9.25
N LYS A 139 15.92 38.48 8.85
CA LYS A 139 17.18 37.72 8.92
C LYS A 139 17.46 37.09 10.29
N ASN A 140 17.08 37.75 11.39
CA ASN A 140 17.26 37.24 12.75
C ASN A 140 16.41 35.99 13.10
N LYS A 141 15.41 35.63 12.27
CA LYS A 141 14.59 34.43 12.48
C LYS A 141 15.16 33.17 11.81
N THR A 142 16.17 33.34 10.94
CA THR A 142 16.66 32.28 10.06
C THR A 142 18.11 31.90 10.32
N GLU A 143 18.82 32.63 11.19
CA GLU A 143 20.23 32.41 11.52
C GLU A 143 20.42 31.89 12.95
N ASP A 144 21.47 31.06 13.14
CA ASP A 144 21.91 30.50 14.43
C ASP A 144 20.79 29.92 15.30
N ARG A 145 20.00 29.01 14.71
CA ARG A 145 18.84 28.38 15.34
C ARG A 145 19.15 26.97 15.81
N PHE A 146 18.60 26.60 16.96
CA PHE A 146 18.56 25.22 17.43
C PHE A 146 17.11 24.73 17.40
N TYR A 147 16.90 23.55 16.82
CA TYR A 147 15.61 22.88 16.81
C TYR A 147 15.70 21.47 17.37
N SER A 148 14.58 21.00 17.91
CA SER A 148 14.40 19.61 18.29
C SER A 148 12.96 19.17 18.03
N ALA A 149 12.77 17.95 17.53
CA ALA A 149 11.44 17.39 17.33
C ALA A 149 11.44 15.87 17.45
N ALA A 150 10.28 15.31 17.78
CA ALA A 150 10.04 13.87 17.71
C ALA A 150 8.96 13.51 16.65
N ILE A 151 8.57 14.49 15.82
CA ILE A 151 7.45 14.38 14.88
C ILE A 151 7.61 13.29 13.80
N PRO A 152 8.82 12.84 13.42
CA PRO A 152 8.99 11.69 12.53
C PRO A 152 8.68 10.33 13.15
N THR A 153 8.46 10.26 14.47
CA THR A 153 8.05 9.02 15.15
C THR A 153 6.87 8.39 14.43
N ARG A 154 6.96 7.08 14.20
CA ARG A 154 6.05 6.34 13.31
C ARG A 154 5.55 5.07 13.96
N LEU A 155 4.27 4.80 13.77
CA LEU A 155 3.61 3.59 14.21
C LEU A 155 2.84 2.96 13.05
N SER A 156 2.95 1.65 12.92
CA SER A 156 2.35 0.87 11.85
C SER A 156 1.66 -0.37 12.40
N LEU A 157 0.40 -0.56 12.03
CA LEU A 157 -0.34 -1.79 12.21
C LEU A 157 -0.49 -2.46 10.85
N ALA A 158 0.07 -3.65 10.68
CA ALA A 158 -0.15 -4.48 9.51
C ALA A 158 -0.95 -5.73 9.88
N PHE A 159 -1.78 -6.20 8.95
CA PHE A 159 -2.49 -7.46 9.10
C PHE A 159 -2.43 -8.27 7.81
N LYS A 160 -2.51 -9.59 7.96
CA LYS A 160 -2.64 -10.55 6.88
C LYS A 160 -3.58 -11.66 7.33
N ALA A 161 -4.51 -12.08 6.48
CA ALA A 161 -5.43 -13.16 6.75
C ALA A 161 -5.67 -13.98 5.46
N PRO A 162 -5.51 -15.31 5.51
CA PRO A 162 -6.00 -16.16 4.44
C PRO A 162 -7.53 -16.20 4.51
N ILE A 163 -8.20 -15.89 3.40
CA ILE A 163 -9.65 -16.03 3.25
C ILE A 163 -9.90 -16.94 2.06
N GLN A 164 -10.27 -18.20 2.33
CA GLN A 164 -10.36 -19.24 1.30
C GLN A 164 -9.01 -19.37 0.55
N ASP A 165 -9.02 -19.28 -0.77
CA ASP A 165 -7.83 -19.34 -1.63
C ASP A 165 -7.21 -17.96 -1.89
N GLN A 166 -7.57 -16.94 -1.11
CA GLN A 166 -7.16 -15.55 -1.31
C GLN A 166 -6.35 -15.04 -0.13
N ASP A 167 -5.27 -14.31 -0.42
CA ASP A 167 -4.47 -13.61 0.58
C ASP A 167 -5.00 -12.18 0.74
N VAL A 168 -5.63 -11.90 1.88
CA VAL A 168 -6.07 -10.55 2.24
C VAL A 168 -5.10 -9.95 3.25
N GLY A 169 -4.81 -8.67 3.11
CA GLY A 169 -3.97 -7.96 4.07
C GLY A 169 -4.17 -6.46 4.03
N GLY A 170 -3.34 -5.75 4.76
CA GLY A 170 -3.35 -4.31 4.77
C GLY A 170 -2.38 -3.71 5.77
N LYS A 171 -2.26 -2.38 5.69
CA LYS A 171 -1.45 -1.58 6.59
C LYS A 171 -2.16 -0.28 6.90
N ILE A 172 -2.09 0.12 8.17
CA ILE A 172 -2.34 1.49 8.62
C ILE A 172 -1.06 1.98 9.28
N GLU A 173 -0.47 3.03 8.74
CA GLU A 173 0.72 3.67 9.27
C GLU A 173 0.44 5.14 9.55
N VAL A 174 0.94 5.65 10.68
CA VAL A 174 0.75 7.03 11.14
C VAL A 174 2.08 7.65 11.58
N ASP A 175 2.17 8.97 11.47
CA ASP A 175 3.23 9.80 12.06
C ASP A 175 2.63 11.07 12.70
N PHE A 176 3.46 11.89 13.34
CA PHE A 176 3.03 13.12 14.02
C PHE A 176 3.35 14.38 13.19
N ARG A 177 3.39 14.26 11.86
CA ARG A 177 3.71 15.36 10.94
C ARG A 177 2.49 15.86 10.19
N GLY A 178 1.35 15.88 10.86
CA GLY A 178 0.16 16.60 10.43
C GLY A 178 0.29 18.11 10.66
N SER A 179 -0.79 18.85 10.41
CA SER A 179 -0.81 20.29 10.69
C SER A 179 -0.67 20.52 12.20
N ASN A 180 0.20 21.43 12.62
CA ASN A 180 0.52 21.68 14.03
C ASN A 180 0.94 20.41 14.79
N ASP A 181 1.82 19.61 14.18
CA ASP A 181 2.35 18.36 14.74
C ASP A 181 1.27 17.33 15.12
N SER A 182 0.12 17.39 14.45
CA SER A 182 -0.98 16.45 14.65
C SER A 182 -0.63 15.05 14.14
N LEU A 183 -1.38 14.05 14.61
CA LEU A 183 -1.36 12.73 14.00
C LEU A 183 -1.78 12.83 12.52
N ARG A 184 -1.05 12.14 11.65
CA ARG A 184 -1.30 12.06 10.21
C ARG A 184 -1.25 10.62 9.74
N ILE A 185 -2.21 10.24 8.90
CA ILE A 185 -2.23 8.92 8.27
C ILE A 185 -1.25 8.91 7.10
N HIS A 186 -0.27 8.01 7.17
CA HIS A 186 0.81 7.86 6.21
C HIS A 186 0.42 6.84 5.13
N HIS A 187 0.16 5.59 5.50
CA HIS A 187 -0.25 4.51 4.57
C HIS A 187 -1.47 3.75 5.09
N PRO A 188 -2.70 4.10 4.66
CA PRO A 188 -3.89 3.30 4.83
C PRO A 188 -4.19 2.53 3.53
N TYR A 189 -3.90 1.24 3.47
CA TYR A 189 -4.26 0.41 2.31
C TYR A 189 -4.61 -1.03 2.68
N LEU A 190 -5.33 -1.67 1.75
CA LEU A 190 -5.66 -3.09 1.74
C LEU A 190 -4.94 -3.76 0.58
N THR A 191 -4.67 -5.05 0.74
CA THR A 191 -4.15 -5.92 -0.32
C THR A 191 -5.04 -7.13 -0.50
N LEU A 192 -5.26 -7.53 -1.74
CA LEU A 192 -5.95 -8.76 -2.13
C LEU A 192 -5.11 -9.44 -3.21
N ASN A 193 -4.37 -10.47 -2.84
CA ASN A 193 -3.33 -11.09 -3.68
C ASN A 193 -2.37 -10.04 -4.27
N ASN A 194 -2.39 -9.89 -5.60
CA ASN A 194 -1.60 -8.96 -6.40
C ASN A 194 -2.16 -7.53 -6.46
N TRP A 195 -3.32 -7.27 -5.85
CA TRP A 195 -3.96 -5.96 -5.84
C TRP A 195 -3.68 -5.21 -4.54
N LEU A 196 -3.46 -3.89 -4.66
CA LEU A 196 -3.42 -2.95 -3.55
C LEU A 196 -4.44 -1.84 -3.79
N LEU A 197 -5.24 -1.52 -2.78
CA LEU A 197 -6.24 -0.46 -2.80
C LEU A 197 -6.09 0.41 -1.55
N GLY A 198 -5.97 1.72 -1.73
CA GLY A 198 -5.89 2.68 -0.63
C GLY A 198 -4.91 3.79 -0.94
N GLN A 199 -4.32 4.40 0.08
CA GLN A 199 -3.30 5.44 -0.09
C GLN A 199 -1.93 4.90 0.28
N THR A 200 -0.97 5.02 -0.64
CA THR A 200 0.42 4.67 -0.41
C THR A 200 1.33 5.48 -1.34
N THR A 201 2.64 5.24 -1.30
CA THR A 201 3.61 5.90 -2.18
C THR A 201 3.25 5.64 -3.66
N SER A 202 3.35 6.70 -4.48
CA SER A 202 3.13 6.62 -5.93
C SER A 202 4.01 5.55 -6.58
N THR A 203 3.49 4.84 -7.56
CA THR A 203 4.22 3.82 -8.35
C THR A 203 5.30 4.45 -9.22
N PHE A 204 5.21 5.76 -9.49
CA PHE A 204 6.25 6.50 -10.19
C PHE A 204 7.51 6.73 -9.35
N LEU A 205 7.41 6.58 -8.02
CA LEU A 205 8.52 6.82 -7.11
C LEU A 205 9.26 5.52 -6.80
N VAL A 206 10.57 5.55 -7.03
CA VAL A 206 11.50 4.46 -6.76
C VAL A 206 12.21 4.76 -5.44
N THR A 207 11.67 4.27 -4.33
CA THR A 207 12.15 4.62 -2.98
C THR A 207 13.34 3.81 -2.50
N ASP A 208 13.56 2.64 -3.10
CA ASP A 208 14.66 1.71 -2.82
C ASP A 208 16.02 2.20 -3.35
N LEU A 209 16.01 3.04 -4.39
CA LEU A 209 17.23 3.67 -4.93
C LEU A 209 17.56 5.02 -4.26
N GLN A 210 16.76 5.45 -3.29
CA GLN A 210 17.01 6.70 -2.57
C GLN A 210 18.15 6.47 -1.56
N PRO A 211 19.17 7.34 -1.53
CA PRO A 211 20.20 7.24 -0.50
C PRO A 211 19.56 7.46 0.88
N GLU A 212 20.13 6.81 1.90
CA GLU A 212 19.72 7.09 3.27
C GLU A 212 20.07 8.53 3.63
N MET A 213 19.12 9.25 4.21
CA MET A 213 19.28 10.65 4.59
C MET A 213 18.85 10.86 6.04
N LEU A 214 19.68 11.61 6.76
CA LEU A 214 19.34 12.04 8.12
C LEU A 214 18.22 13.09 8.09
N ASP A 215 18.22 14.04 7.16
CA ASP A 215 17.13 15.02 7.07
C ASP A 215 15.82 14.36 6.62
N PHE A 216 14.75 14.53 7.39
CA PHE A 216 13.44 13.92 7.11
C PHE A 216 12.80 14.40 5.80
N ASN A 217 13.06 15.65 5.37
CA ASN A 217 12.53 16.19 4.13
C ASN A 217 13.33 15.77 2.90
N ALA A 218 14.43 15.02 3.09
CA ALA A 218 15.32 14.54 2.05
C ALA A 218 15.96 15.65 1.19
N ALA A 219 16.80 15.27 0.22
CA ALA A 219 17.39 16.20 -0.73
C ALA A 219 16.37 16.60 -1.80
N LEU A 220 16.62 17.76 -2.42
CA LEU A 220 15.87 18.14 -3.62
C LEU A 220 16.01 17.05 -4.70
N GLY A 221 14.88 16.73 -5.36
CA GLY A 221 14.81 15.67 -6.37
C GLY A 221 14.33 14.32 -5.84
N ILE A 222 14.28 14.14 -4.52
CA ILE A 222 13.66 12.97 -3.89
C ILE A 222 12.15 13.17 -3.78
N GLY A 223 11.38 12.20 -4.26
CA GLY A 223 9.93 12.19 -4.15
C GLY A 223 9.46 11.19 -3.09
N THR A 224 8.55 11.64 -2.23
CA THR A 224 7.87 10.81 -1.21
C THR A 224 6.34 10.94 -1.30
N PHE A 225 5.84 11.35 -2.47
CA PHE A 225 4.42 11.61 -2.69
C PHE A 225 3.58 10.35 -2.48
N ARG A 226 2.47 10.50 -1.75
CA ARG A 226 1.51 9.45 -1.47
C ARG A 226 0.15 9.87 -1.98
N THR A 227 -0.56 8.96 -2.63
CA THR A 227 -1.86 9.23 -3.25
C THR A 227 -2.76 8.01 -3.16
N PRO A 228 -4.09 8.18 -3.12
CA PRO A 228 -5.01 7.08 -3.38
C PRO A 228 -4.70 6.40 -4.70
N ILE A 229 -4.60 5.08 -4.67
CA ILE A 229 -4.16 4.23 -5.77
C ILE A 229 -4.88 2.89 -5.76
N VAL A 230 -5.17 2.39 -6.97
CA VAL A 230 -5.41 0.97 -7.23
C VAL A 230 -4.20 0.45 -8.00
N ARG A 231 -3.46 -0.50 -7.43
CA ARG A 231 -2.22 -1.03 -8.02
C ARG A 231 -2.29 -2.53 -8.19
N TYR A 232 -1.93 -3.01 -9.38
CA TYR A 232 -1.63 -4.42 -9.64
C TYR A 232 -0.12 -4.62 -9.61
N SER A 233 0.34 -5.75 -9.07
CA SER A 233 1.77 -6.06 -8.96
C SER A 233 2.00 -7.54 -9.20
N ASP A 234 2.89 -7.87 -10.13
CA ASP A 234 3.13 -9.26 -10.50
C ASP A 234 4.56 -9.46 -11.00
N LYS A 235 4.94 -10.72 -11.19
CA LYS A 235 6.26 -11.12 -11.65
C LYS A 235 6.20 -11.55 -13.11
N PHE A 236 7.09 -11.02 -13.92
CA PHE A 236 7.36 -11.58 -15.24
C PHE A 236 8.16 -12.88 -15.13
N ASN A 237 9.13 -12.93 -14.22
CA ASN A 237 9.97 -14.09 -13.94
C ASN A 237 10.53 -14.00 -12.50
N ALA A 238 11.51 -14.84 -12.16
CA ALA A 238 12.11 -14.86 -10.82
C ALA A 238 12.75 -13.52 -10.42
N ASP A 239 13.33 -12.81 -11.39
CA ASP A 239 14.18 -11.64 -11.19
C ASP A 239 13.52 -10.32 -11.64
N THR A 240 12.41 -10.40 -12.38
CA THR A 240 11.71 -9.23 -12.94
C THR A 240 10.27 -9.16 -12.45
N SER A 241 9.90 -8.03 -11.84
CA SER A 241 8.53 -7.69 -11.45
C SER A 241 8.05 -6.41 -12.11
N PHE A 242 6.74 -6.25 -12.17
CA PHE A 242 6.10 -5.04 -12.68
C PHE A 242 4.95 -4.60 -11.79
N PHE A 243 4.65 -3.31 -11.89
CA PHE A 243 3.63 -2.62 -11.12
C PHE A 243 2.84 -1.73 -12.07
N LEU A 244 1.52 -1.84 -12.06
CA LEU A 244 0.63 -0.95 -12.81
C LEU A 244 -0.29 -0.25 -11.81
N GLY A 245 -0.21 1.07 -11.75
CA GLY A 245 -0.98 1.93 -10.85
C GLY A 245 -2.00 2.79 -11.59
N LEU A 246 -3.21 2.86 -11.06
CA LEU A 246 -4.16 3.93 -11.33
C LEU A 246 -4.20 4.85 -10.10
N GLU A 247 -3.66 6.05 -10.24
CA GLU A 247 -3.43 6.99 -9.15
C GLU A 247 -4.36 8.19 -9.25
N LYS A 248 -4.86 8.67 -8.10
CA LYS A 248 -5.66 9.92 -8.07
C LYS A 248 -4.77 11.09 -8.51
N GLY A 249 -5.26 11.85 -9.50
CA GLY A 249 -4.65 13.11 -9.95
C GLY A 249 -4.68 14.19 -8.86
N ARG A 250 -3.86 15.23 -9.01
CA ARG A 250 -3.86 16.35 -8.04
C ARG A 250 -5.20 17.08 -8.07
N ASP A 251 -5.70 17.39 -6.86
CA ASP A 251 -6.94 18.14 -6.67
C ASP A 251 -6.85 19.56 -7.24
N ASP A 252 -5.66 20.15 -7.21
CA ASP A 252 -5.37 21.52 -7.68
C ASP A 252 -5.67 21.69 -9.18
N ASP A 253 -5.46 20.64 -9.99
CA ASP A 253 -5.53 20.71 -11.44
C ASP A 253 -6.78 20.03 -12.04
N ARG A 254 -7.66 19.46 -11.19
CA ARG A 254 -8.77 18.55 -11.60
C ARG A 254 -8.31 17.48 -12.60
N SER A 255 -7.06 17.06 -12.49
CA SER A 255 -6.44 16.14 -13.42
C SER A 255 -7.12 14.78 -13.34
N ALA A 256 -7.25 14.12 -14.49
CA ALA A 256 -7.72 12.73 -14.55
C ALA A 256 -6.79 11.83 -13.73
N ALA A 257 -7.27 10.64 -13.40
CA ALA A 257 -6.43 9.62 -12.78
C ALA A 257 -5.17 9.38 -13.63
N LEU A 258 -4.01 9.33 -12.98
CA LEU A 258 -2.73 9.07 -13.61
C LEU A 258 -2.53 7.56 -13.74
N VAL A 259 -2.12 7.11 -14.91
CA VAL A 259 -1.70 5.71 -15.14
C VAL A 259 -0.18 5.67 -15.03
N THR A 260 0.33 4.85 -14.11
CA THR A 260 1.76 4.70 -13.83
C THR A 260 2.18 3.25 -14.05
N LEU A 261 3.30 3.05 -14.74
CA LEU A 261 3.91 1.74 -14.96
C LEU A 261 5.33 1.74 -14.37
N GLY A 262 5.61 0.77 -13.52
CA GLY A 262 6.93 0.50 -12.97
C GLY A 262 7.39 -0.91 -13.33
N MET A 263 8.69 -1.07 -13.55
CA MET A 263 9.34 -2.38 -13.67
C MET A 263 10.56 -2.39 -12.76
N GLU A 264 10.76 -3.51 -12.07
CA GLU A 264 11.88 -3.74 -11.17
C GLU A 264 12.62 -5.00 -11.64
N TYR A 265 13.94 -4.90 -11.72
CA TYR A 265 14.81 -6.01 -12.09
C TYR A 265 15.89 -6.17 -11.02
N ILE A 266 15.94 -7.35 -10.41
CA ILE A 266 16.95 -7.69 -9.40
C ILE A 266 18.09 -8.42 -10.12
N TYR A 267 19.25 -7.79 -10.17
CA TYR A 267 20.47 -8.44 -10.64
C TYR A 267 21.20 -9.08 -9.45
N SER A 268 21.28 -10.40 -9.42
CA SER A 268 22.18 -11.11 -8.51
C SER A 268 23.52 -11.30 -9.21
N GLU A 269 24.57 -10.63 -8.73
CA GLU A 269 25.92 -11.08 -9.07
C GLU A 269 26.06 -12.51 -8.53
N HIS A 270 26.35 -13.47 -9.43
CA HIS A 270 26.86 -14.76 -8.99
C HIS A 270 28.16 -14.50 -8.21
N GLU A 271 28.25 -15.03 -6.99
CA GLU A 271 29.45 -14.98 -6.14
C GLU A 271 30.73 -15.17 -6.97
N THR A 272 31.40 -14.06 -7.27
CA THR A 272 32.84 -14.09 -7.46
C THR A 272 33.44 -13.68 -6.14
N SER A 273 33.92 -14.70 -5.42
CA SER A 273 34.82 -14.56 -4.28
C SER A 273 35.93 -13.55 -4.61
N PHE A 274 35.77 -12.32 -4.16
CA PHE A 274 36.88 -11.43 -3.89
C PHE A 274 37.00 -11.31 -2.37
N ALA A 275 37.65 -12.32 -1.79
CA ALA A 275 38.38 -12.13 -0.56
C ALA A 275 39.41 -11.00 -0.78
N LYS A 276 39.14 -9.80 -0.25
CA LYS A 276 40.18 -8.82 0.05
C LYS A 276 39.92 -8.22 1.42
N ASN A 277 40.65 -8.78 2.39
CA ASN A 277 41.09 -8.09 3.60
C ASN A 277 41.48 -6.65 3.26
N GLY A 278 40.86 -5.68 3.93
CA GLY A 278 41.15 -4.27 3.68
C GLY A 278 40.44 -3.34 4.64
N LYS A 279 40.82 -3.41 5.92
CA LYS A 279 40.64 -2.33 6.89
C LYS A 279 41.16 -1.02 6.28
N ILE A 280 40.30 -0.01 6.13
CA ILE A 280 40.75 1.38 6.11
C ILE A 280 39.88 2.16 7.09
N ILE A 281 40.57 2.58 8.15
CA ILE A 281 40.21 3.66 9.05
C ILE A 281 40.67 4.94 8.33
N ALA A 282 39.78 5.91 8.17
CA ALA A 282 40.06 7.34 8.18
C ALA A 282 38.73 8.06 8.43
#